data_AF-A0A673ZTA0-F1
#
_entry.id   AF-A0A673ZTA0-F1
#
_cell.length_a   1.000
_cell.length_b   1.000
_cell.length_c   1.000
_cell.angle_alpha   90.00
_cell.angle_beta   90.00
_cell.angle_gamma   90.00
#
_symmetry.space_group_name_H-M   'P 1'
#
loop_
_entity.id
_entity.type
_entity.pdbx_description
1 polymer ?
#
loop_
_entity_poly.entity_id
_entity_poly.type
_entity_poly.pdbx_seq_one_letter_code
_entity_poly.pdbx_strand_id
1 'polypeptide(L)'
;MDVLLVQTQTRLYTSNHNLWILLHTQLVSYVCAERPVAVLILQPNWTQIFRGETVTMRCDIQGGGDTDWDYKWNKNSQLFSPFNTKPEHRISPVYRSNSDSYTCEGVKGNKFSKTSEAVKLTVSGKSI
;
A
#
# COMPACT_ATOMS: atom_id res chain seq x y z
N MET A 1 -4.95 12.78 11.11
CA MET A 1 -3.77 13.00 11.98
C MET A 1 -2.56 12.72 11.12
N ASP A 2 -2.05 13.75 10.44
CA ASP A 2 -0.88 13.63 9.57
C ASP A 2 0.40 13.72 10.42
N VAL A 3 1.19 12.65 10.44
CA VAL A 3 2.48 12.62 11.12
C VAL A 3 3.52 13.19 10.14
N LEU A 4 3.60 14.52 10.09
CA LEU A 4 4.68 15.23 9.39
C LEU A 4 5.97 15.10 10.22
N LEU A 5 6.91 14.26 9.79
CA LEU A 5 8.24 14.21 10.39
C LEU A 5 9.12 15.29 9.75
N VAL A 6 9.50 16.27 10.58
CA VAL A 6 10.55 17.25 10.23
C VAL A 6 11.89 16.63 10.60
N GLN A 7 12.73 16.33 9.61
CA GLN A 7 14.10 15.88 9.88
C GLN A 7 15.06 17.09 9.90
N THR A 8 15.79 17.25 11.00
CA THR A 8 16.89 18.22 11.13
C THR A 8 18.20 17.54 10.75
N GLN A 9 18.72 17.80 9.54
CA GLN A 9 20.00 17.22 9.13
C GLN A 9 21.15 18.16 9.52
N THR A 10 21.90 17.81 10.57
CA THR A 10 23.22 18.44 10.83
C THR A 10 24.28 17.63 10.09
N ARG A 11 24.53 17.92 8.81
CA ARG A 11 25.77 17.44 8.17
C ARG A 11 26.32 18.44 7.17
N LEU A 12 27.58 18.80 7.43
CA LEU A 12 28.45 19.67 6.66
C LEU A 12 28.59 19.13 5.22
N TYR A 13 28.23 19.95 4.22
CA TYR A 13 28.47 19.65 2.82
C TYR A 13 29.99 19.59 2.54
N THR A 14 30.50 18.45 2.11
CA THR A 14 31.82 18.34 1.48
C THR A 14 31.67 17.98 0.00
N SER A 15 31.90 18.97 -0.88
CA SER A 15 32.73 18.83 -2.11
C SER A 15 32.66 20.10 -2.97
N ASN A 16 33.65 21.00 -2.77
CA ASN A 16 34.41 21.83 -3.74
C ASN A 16 33.68 22.54 -4.91
N HIS A 17 33.82 23.85 -5.20
CA HIS A 17 34.77 24.92 -4.85
C HIS A 17 34.05 26.29 -4.99
N ASN A 18 34.20 27.22 -4.02
CA ASN A 18 34.45 28.66 -4.19
C ASN A 18 34.21 29.42 -2.87
N LEU A 19 35.24 30.15 -2.41
CA LEU A 19 35.34 30.79 -1.08
C LEU A 19 34.54 32.12 -0.97
N TRP A 20 33.24 32.15 -0.65
CA TRP A 20 32.56 33.38 -0.16
C TRP A 20 31.27 33.10 0.66
N ILE A 21 31.22 32.05 1.49
CA ILE A 21 30.03 31.79 2.33
C ILE A 21 30.09 32.66 3.60
N LEU A 22 29.63 33.91 3.50
CA LEU A 22 29.42 34.81 4.64
C LEU A 22 28.05 34.53 5.31
N LEU A 23 28.10 33.95 6.51
CA LEU A 23 27.22 34.19 7.68
C LEU A 23 25.70 34.41 7.45
N HIS A 24 25.01 33.51 6.75
CA HIS A 24 23.56 33.33 6.95
C HIS A 24 23.25 31.83 6.99
N THR A 25 23.26 31.24 8.20
CA THR A 25 22.71 29.90 8.39
C THR A 25 21.20 29.96 8.24
N GLN A 26 20.71 29.83 7.01
CA GLN A 26 19.29 29.59 6.78
C GLN A 26 18.99 28.15 7.19
N LEU A 27 18.14 27.97 8.21
CA LEU A 27 17.57 26.68 8.54
C LEU A 27 16.65 26.26 7.40
N VAL A 28 17.12 25.39 6.52
CA VAL A 28 16.26 24.71 5.55
C VAL A 28 15.67 23.49 6.26
N SER A 29 14.44 23.63 6.76
CA SER A 29 13.67 22.48 7.24
C SER A 29 13.11 21.73 6.03
N TYR A 30 13.54 20.48 5.83
CA TYR A 30 12.92 19.60 4.84
C TYR A 30 11.79 18.81 5.50
N VAL A 31 10.58 18.95 4.97
CA VAL A 31 9.43 18.11 5.35
C VAL A 31 9.53 16.83 4.55
N CYS A 32 9.77 15.69 5.23
CA CYS A 32 9.70 14.39 4.59
C CYS A 32 8.29 13.85 4.78
N ALA A 33 7.55 13.69 3.69
CA ALA A 33 6.26 13.03 3.74
C ALA A 33 6.49 11.51 3.87
N GLU A 34 5.97 10.89 4.92
CA GLU A 34 5.97 9.42 4.99
C GLU A 34 5.12 8.82 3.86
N ARG A 35 5.55 7.66 3.38
CA ARG A 35 4.82 6.91 2.36
C ARG A 35 3.50 6.37 2.96
N PRO A 36 2.34 6.57 2.31
CA PRO A 36 1.05 6.02 2.75
C PRO A 36 1.11 4.52 2.97
N VAL A 37 0.24 3.94 3.81
CA VAL A 37 0.24 2.49 4.11
C VAL A 37 -1.03 1.85 3.56
N ALA A 38 -0.91 0.77 2.79
CA ALA A 38 -2.06 -0.02 2.37
C ALA A 38 -2.46 -1.03 3.45
N VAL A 39 -3.76 -1.22 3.65
CA VAL A 39 -4.32 -2.22 4.56
C VAL A 39 -5.33 -3.07 3.79
N LEU A 40 -5.09 -4.38 3.77
CA LEU A 40 -5.96 -5.34 3.11
C LEU A 40 -7.03 -5.84 4.08
N ILE A 41 -8.30 -5.66 3.72
CA ILE A 41 -9.47 -6.03 4.51
C ILE A 41 -10.30 -7.04 3.72
N LEU A 42 -10.68 -8.16 4.35
CA LEU A 42 -11.63 -9.11 3.77
C LEU A 42 -13.06 -8.77 4.17
N GLN A 43 -13.97 -8.96 3.22
CA GLN A 43 -15.41 -8.92 3.41
C GLN A 43 -15.99 -10.20 2.80
N PRO A 44 -16.40 -11.17 3.62
CA PRO A 44 -16.43 -11.14 5.09
C PRO A 44 -15.03 -11.17 5.74
N ASN A 45 -14.92 -10.82 7.02
CA ASN A 45 -13.64 -10.63 7.74
C ASN A 45 -12.92 -11.94 8.14
N TRP A 46 -13.32 -13.07 7.59
CA TRP A 46 -12.70 -14.37 7.83
C TRP A 46 -11.93 -14.86 6.61
N THR A 47 -10.88 -15.63 6.86
CA THR A 47 -9.96 -16.14 5.82
C THR A 47 -10.36 -17.50 5.26
N GLN A 48 -11.28 -18.20 5.92
CA GLN A 48 -11.78 -19.50 5.51
C GLN A 48 -13.07 -19.36 4.72
N ILE A 49 -13.02 -19.60 3.42
CA ILE A 49 -14.17 -19.49 2.50
C ILE A 49 -14.50 -20.88 1.95
N PHE A 50 -15.77 -21.14 1.65
CA PHE A 50 -16.17 -22.38 0.98
C PHE A 50 -16.35 -22.17 -0.51
N ARG A 51 -16.03 -23.21 -1.31
CA ARG A 51 -16.25 -23.20 -2.76
C ARG A 51 -17.68 -22.76 -3.10
N GLY A 52 -17.80 -21.87 -4.09
CA GLY A 52 -19.07 -21.29 -4.53
C GLY A 52 -19.49 -20.01 -3.79
N GLU A 53 -18.85 -19.67 -2.68
CA GLU A 53 -19.11 -18.41 -1.98
C GLU A 53 -18.48 -17.21 -2.70
N THR A 54 -18.75 -16.02 -2.16
CA THR A 54 -18.18 -14.75 -2.61
C THR A 54 -17.29 -14.19 -1.52
N VAL A 55 -16.13 -13.65 -1.91
CA VAL A 55 -15.29 -12.81 -1.04
C VAL A 55 -14.98 -11.51 -1.76
N THR A 56 -15.05 -10.41 -1.04
CA THR A 56 -14.61 -9.09 -1.49
C THR A 56 -13.37 -8.70 -0.69
N MET A 57 -12.32 -8.31 -1.38
CA MET A 57 -11.11 -7.75 -0.80
C MET A 57 -11.17 -6.24 -0.95
N ARG A 58 -10.92 -5.48 0.11
CA ARG A 58 -10.83 -4.02 0.08
C ARG A 58 -9.43 -3.57 0.48
N CYS A 59 -8.84 -2.70 -0.31
CA CYS A 59 -7.56 -2.07 -0.02
C CYS A 59 -7.79 -0.65 0.48
N ASP A 60 -7.42 -0.37 1.73
CA ASP A 60 -7.53 0.94 2.36
C ASP A 60 -6.17 1.63 2.42
N ILE A 61 -6.05 2.85 1.90
CA ILE A 61 -4.78 3.60 1.85
C ILE A 61 -4.77 4.64 2.96
N GLN A 62 -4.06 4.32 4.05
CA GLN A 62 -3.92 5.19 5.22
C GLN A 62 -2.81 6.22 5.01
N GLY A 63 -3.09 7.48 5.39
CA GLY A 63 -2.16 8.60 5.17
C GLY A 63 -1.99 9.00 3.70
N GLY A 64 -2.90 8.55 2.81
CA GLY A 64 -2.82 8.77 1.37
C GLY A 64 -3.48 10.06 0.85
N GLY A 65 -4.12 10.84 1.73
CA GLY A 65 -4.95 11.98 1.32
C GLY A 65 -6.17 11.58 0.49
N ASP A 66 -6.84 12.58 -0.09
CA ASP A 66 -8.09 12.35 -0.79
C ASP A 66 -7.91 11.60 -2.13
N THR A 67 -8.82 10.65 -2.27
CA THR A 67 -9.04 9.62 -3.29
C THR A 67 -8.55 9.97 -4.69
N ASP A 68 -7.67 9.15 -5.28
CA ASP A 68 -7.39 8.98 -6.72
C ASP A 68 -6.27 7.92 -6.86
N TRP A 69 -6.42 6.80 -6.14
CA TRP A 69 -5.44 5.71 -6.16
C TRP A 69 -5.90 4.65 -7.16
N ASP A 70 -4.98 4.17 -7.97
CA ASP A 70 -5.11 2.88 -8.63
C ASP A 70 -4.66 1.78 -7.67
N TYR A 71 -5.38 0.68 -7.66
CA TYR A 71 -5.14 -0.43 -6.74
C TYR A 71 -4.50 -1.59 -7.48
N LYS A 72 -3.29 -1.93 -7.04
CA LYS A 72 -2.53 -3.08 -7.50
C LYS A 72 -2.74 -4.23 -6.53
N TRP A 73 -3.19 -5.35 -7.07
CA TRP A 73 -3.47 -6.56 -6.31
C TRP A 73 -2.44 -7.64 -6.63
N ASN A 74 -1.81 -8.22 -5.62
CA ASN A 74 -0.91 -9.36 -5.79
C ASN A 74 -1.45 -10.61 -5.09
N LYS A 75 -1.25 -11.76 -5.73
CA LYS A 75 -1.52 -13.09 -5.20
C LYS A 75 -0.23 -13.89 -5.34
N ASN A 76 0.26 -14.48 -4.25
CA ASN A 76 1.56 -15.15 -4.21
C ASN A 76 2.70 -14.28 -4.79
N SER A 77 2.71 -12.99 -4.42
CA SER A 77 3.69 -12.00 -4.90
C SER A 77 3.67 -11.71 -6.41
N GLN A 78 2.65 -12.19 -7.14
CA GLN A 78 2.46 -11.93 -8.56
C GLN A 78 1.23 -11.07 -8.80
N LEU A 79 1.24 -10.25 -9.86
CA LEU A 79 0.09 -9.44 -10.23
C LEU A 79 -1.13 -10.34 -10.48
N PHE A 80 -2.18 -10.13 -9.70
CA PHE A 80 -3.37 -10.96 -9.68
C PHE A 80 -4.50 -10.39 -10.53
N SER A 81 -4.59 -9.07 -10.62
CA SER A 81 -5.66 -8.35 -11.31
C SER A 81 -5.09 -7.12 -12.01
N PRO A 82 -5.69 -6.66 -13.12
CA PRO A 82 -5.40 -5.33 -13.65
C PRO A 82 -5.58 -4.25 -12.59
N PHE A 83 -4.88 -3.14 -12.77
CA PHE A 83 -5.04 -1.97 -11.93
C PHE A 83 -6.50 -1.50 -12.00
N ASN A 84 -7.07 -1.16 -10.86
CA ASN A 84 -8.46 -0.74 -10.75
C ASN A 84 -8.51 0.57 -9.99
N THR A 85 -9.39 1.50 -10.38
CA THR A 85 -9.63 2.75 -9.65
C THR A 85 -10.51 2.53 -8.41
N LYS A 86 -11.19 1.38 -8.33
CA LYS A 86 -11.98 0.99 -7.16
C LYS A 86 -11.11 0.26 -6.13
N PRO A 87 -11.28 0.55 -4.82
CA PRO A 87 -10.53 -0.09 -3.75
C PRO A 87 -10.93 -1.56 -3.52
N GLU A 88 -11.92 -2.07 -4.26
CA GLU A 88 -12.52 -3.37 -4.01
C GLU A 88 -12.28 -4.34 -5.17
N HIS A 89 -11.89 -5.57 -4.81
CA HIS A 89 -11.76 -6.68 -5.72
C HIS A 89 -12.64 -7.85 -5.25
N ARG A 90 -13.64 -8.22 -6.05
CA ARG A 90 -14.61 -9.27 -5.72
C ARG A 90 -14.31 -10.55 -6.48
N ILE A 91 -14.20 -11.66 -5.76
CA ILE A 91 -14.04 -13.01 -6.32
C ILE A 91 -15.37 -13.77 -6.11
N SER A 92 -16.01 -14.14 -7.20
CA SER A 92 -17.28 -14.87 -7.19
C SER A 92 -17.47 -15.62 -8.51
N PRO A 93 -17.70 -16.94 -8.49
CA PRO A 93 -17.60 -17.84 -7.34
C PRO A 93 -16.13 -18.09 -6.95
N VAL A 94 -15.87 -18.38 -5.68
CA VAL A 94 -14.55 -18.84 -5.23
C VAL A 94 -14.32 -20.33 -5.51
N TYR A 95 -13.09 -20.65 -5.92
CA TYR A 95 -12.58 -22.00 -6.16
C TYR A 95 -11.33 -22.27 -5.32
N ARG A 96 -10.92 -23.55 -5.22
CA ARG A 96 -9.71 -23.94 -4.48
C ARG A 96 -8.45 -23.22 -4.97
N SER A 97 -8.39 -22.92 -6.27
CA SER A 97 -7.29 -22.15 -6.89
C SER A 97 -7.20 -20.72 -6.39
N ASN A 98 -8.22 -20.17 -5.74
CA ASN A 98 -8.16 -18.86 -5.08
C ASN A 98 -7.51 -18.93 -3.69
N SER A 99 -7.15 -20.10 -3.17
CA SER A 99 -6.44 -20.20 -1.89
C SER A 99 -5.00 -19.73 -2.06
N ASP A 100 -4.64 -18.63 -1.42
CA ASP A 100 -3.29 -18.07 -1.49
C ASP A 100 -3.10 -16.88 -0.53
N SER A 101 -1.89 -16.33 -0.52
CA SER A 101 -1.54 -15.07 0.12
C SER A 101 -1.83 -13.88 -0.80
N TYR A 102 -2.60 -12.92 -0.30
CA TYR A 102 -2.99 -11.70 -1.02
C TYR A 102 -2.37 -10.45 -0.37
N THR A 103 -1.94 -9.50 -1.19
CA THR A 103 -1.50 -8.17 -0.77
C THR A 103 -2.05 -7.11 -1.73
N CYS A 104 -2.10 -5.86 -1.26
CA CYS A 104 -2.45 -4.73 -2.11
C CYS A 104 -1.49 -3.54 -1.94
N GLU A 105 -1.42 -2.70 -2.98
CA GLU A 105 -0.62 -1.47 -3.03
C GLU A 105 -1.43 -0.41 -3.77
N GLY A 106 -1.41 0.84 -3.28
CA GLY A 106 -1.95 2.00 -3.95
C GLY A 106 -0.90 2.64 -4.86
N VAL A 107 -1.28 3.00 -6.08
CA VAL A 107 -0.44 3.66 -7.09
C VAL A 107 -1.09 4.96 -7.56
N LYS A 108 -0.32 6.05 -7.60
CA LYS A 108 -0.78 7.37 -8.07
C LYS A 108 0.35 8.07 -8.81
N GLY A 109 0.37 7.93 -10.14
CA GLY A 109 1.50 8.37 -10.96
C GLY A 109 2.80 7.69 -10.51
N ASN A 110 3.78 8.49 -10.05
CA ASN A 110 5.06 7.98 -9.53
C ASN A 110 5.05 7.74 -8.00
N LYS A 111 3.91 7.91 -7.32
CA LYS A 111 3.76 7.67 -5.88
C LYS A 111 3.16 6.29 -5.64
N PHE A 112 3.68 5.60 -4.63
CA PHE A 112 3.24 4.26 -4.24
C PHE A 112 2.96 4.26 -2.72
N SER A 113 1.92 3.57 -2.25
CA SER A 113 1.76 3.28 -0.81
C SER A 113 2.64 2.10 -0.42
N LYS A 114 3.05 1.94 0.84
CA LYS A 114 3.65 0.68 1.32
C LYS A 114 2.68 -0.46 0.99
N THR A 115 3.22 -1.62 0.63
CA THR A 115 2.42 -2.83 0.41
C THR A 115 1.75 -3.24 1.72
N SER A 116 0.52 -3.73 1.65
CA SER A 116 -0.18 -4.23 2.82
C SER A 116 0.49 -5.46 3.41
N GLU A 117 0.20 -5.71 4.69
CA GLU A 117 0.40 -7.05 5.25
C GLU A 117 -0.35 -8.09 4.43
N ALA A 118 0.20 -9.29 4.39
CA ALA A 118 -0.32 -10.40 3.63
C ALA A 118 -1.51 -11.06 4.34
N VAL A 119 -2.61 -11.27 3.61
CA VAL A 119 -3.76 -12.04 4.10
C VAL A 119 -3.84 -13.37 3.36
N LYS A 120 -3.77 -14.47 4.10
CA LYS A 120 -3.86 -15.83 3.56
C LYS A 120 -5.32 -16.28 3.47
N LEU A 121 -5.86 -16.36 2.27
CA LEU A 121 -7.19 -16.92 1.98
C LEU A 121 -7.10 -18.44 1.84
N THR A 122 -8.01 -19.18 2.48
CA THR A 122 -8.12 -20.64 2.37
C THR A 122 -9.50 -21.02 1.86
N VAL A 123 -9.57 -21.74 0.75
CA VAL A 123 -10.83 -22.20 0.15
C VAL A 123 -11.00 -23.71 0.31
N SER A 124 -12.01 -24.10 1.08
CA SER A 124 -12.36 -25.50 1.32
C SER A 124 -13.53 -25.98 0.44
N GLY A 125 -13.64 -27.28 0.23
CA GLY A 125 -14.86 -27.85 -0.35
C GLY A 125 -15.98 -27.84 0.70
N LYS A 126 -17.23 -27.58 0.28
CA LYS A 126 -18.37 -27.99 1.09
C LYS A 126 -18.44 -29.52 1.01
N SER A 127 -18.30 -30.21 2.14
CA SER A 127 -18.91 -31.54 2.23
C SER A 127 -20.41 -31.30 2.23
N ILE A 128 -21.06 -31.69 1.13
CA ILE A 128 -22.51 -31.84 1.07
C ILE A 128 -22.81 -33.27 1.52
#